data_AF-A0AAD0QZD9-F1
#
_entry.id   AF-A0AAD0QZD9-F1
#
_cell.length_a   1.000
_cell.length_b   1.000
_cell.length_c   1.000
_cell.angle_alpha   90.00
_cell.angle_beta   90.00
_cell.angle_gamma   90.00
#
_symmetry.space_group_name_H-M   'P 1'
#
loop_
_entity.id
_entity.type
_entity.pdbx_description
1 polymer ?
#
loop_
_entity_poly.entity_id
_entity_poly.type
_entity_poly.pdbx_seq_one_letter_code
_entity_poly.pdbx_strand_id
1 'polypeptide(L)'
;MNHSRRFWVTGATNGLGLALVEELLEQGHRVAASGKDAKALQALASRHGSKLLRLPWQLHEEEQAVSACLQLCHAWGALDGLIINAGTCDYLADDVPDDELFETIVSSNQLAGEHCLTKALPLLAKGDAAQVMAIFNRYSALQLYAPTQVTAGWNNMPQWLREERDELDERGIALTVVAPQSLKVPVTAVHARPENWTPQSAAAELLKRLPLREPELVLEVLDLSSLWPLSR
;
A
#
# COMPACT_ATOMS: atom_id res chain seq x y z
N MET A 1 -15.41 -13.75 17.29
CA MET A 1 -15.41 -14.55 16.05
C MET A 1 -14.77 -13.67 15.00
N ASN A 2 -13.59 -14.01 14.46
CA ASN A 2 -12.96 -13.18 13.42
C ASN A 2 -13.76 -13.36 12.13
N HIS A 3 -14.49 -12.31 11.74
CA HIS A 3 -15.17 -12.27 10.45
C HIS A 3 -14.10 -12.25 9.35
N SER A 4 -14.23 -13.11 8.33
CA SER A 4 -13.30 -13.10 7.20
C SER A 4 -13.50 -11.82 6.40
N ARG A 5 -12.49 -10.93 6.40
CA ARG A 5 -12.45 -9.70 5.62
C ARG A 5 -11.72 -9.90 4.28
N ARG A 6 -11.86 -8.94 3.37
CA ARG A 6 -11.33 -8.92 2.01
C ARG A 6 -10.39 -7.74 1.84
N PHE A 7 -9.13 -8.03 1.57
CA PHE A 7 -8.09 -7.01 1.42
C PHE A 7 -7.50 -7.01 0.01
N TRP A 8 -7.17 -5.83 -0.50
CA TRP A 8 -6.33 -5.67 -1.69
C TRP A 8 -5.01 -5.05 -1.26
N VAL A 9 -3.91 -5.73 -1.55
CA VAL A 9 -2.54 -5.30 -1.22
C VAL A 9 -1.78 -5.03 -2.52
N THR A 10 -1.25 -3.82 -2.67
CA THR A 10 -0.35 -3.45 -3.78
C THR A 10 1.11 -3.74 -3.42
N GLY A 11 2.02 -3.78 -4.40
CA GLY A 11 3.44 -4.03 -4.15
C GLY A 11 3.71 -5.36 -3.43
N ALA A 12 2.98 -6.42 -3.79
CA ALA A 12 2.91 -7.67 -3.03
C ALA A 12 3.97 -8.73 -3.43
N THR A 13 4.94 -8.38 -4.28
CA THR A 13 5.93 -9.33 -4.81
C THR A 13 6.90 -9.84 -3.74
N ASN A 14 7.36 -8.95 -2.87
CA ASN A 14 8.40 -9.21 -1.87
C ASN A 14 8.24 -8.26 -0.67
N GLY A 15 9.21 -8.31 0.25
CA GLY A 15 9.34 -7.34 1.34
C GLY A 15 8.07 -7.23 2.19
N LEU A 16 7.76 -6.01 2.61
CA LEU A 16 6.62 -5.71 3.46
C LEU A 16 5.28 -6.08 2.82
N GLY A 17 5.10 -5.83 1.51
CA GLY A 17 3.85 -6.13 0.81
C GLY A 17 3.54 -7.63 0.79
N LEU A 18 4.54 -8.48 0.53
CA LEU A 18 4.39 -9.93 0.62
C LEU A 18 4.08 -10.36 2.06
N ALA A 19 4.79 -9.83 3.05
CA ALA A 19 4.55 -10.16 4.46
C ALA A 19 3.13 -9.79 4.93
N LEU A 20 2.59 -8.66 4.45
CA LEU A 20 1.20 -8.27 4.70
C LEU A 20 0.21 -9.27 4.09
N VAL A 21 0.47 -9.76 2.88
CA VAL A 21 -0.36 -10.80 2.24
C VAL A 21 -0.32 -12.10 3.05
N GLU A 22 0.87 -12.53 3.47
CA GLU A 22 1.07 -13.75 4.27
C GLU A 22 0.28 -13.68 5.58
N GLU A 23 0.48 -12.62 6.35
CA GLU A 23 -0.13 -12.44 7.67
C GLU A 23 -1.67 -12.34 7.58
N LEU A 24 -2.20 -11.59 6.62
CA LEU A 24 -3.65 -11.50 6.39
C LEU A 24 -4.27 -12.86 6.03
N LEU A 25 -3.61 -13.64 5.18
CA LEU A 25 -4.07 -14.99 4.83
C LEU A 25 -4.03 -15.94 6.03
N GLU A 26 -2.98 -15.84 6.86
CA GLU A 26 -2.81 -16.64 8.09
C GLU A 26 -3.86 -16.28 9.15
N GLN A 27 -4.29 -15.01 9.23
CA GLN A 27 -5.45 -14.56 10.02
C GLN A 27 -6.81 -15.03 9.45
N GLY A 28 -6.80 -15.70 8.30
CA GLY A 28 -7.97 -16.33 7.70
C GLY A 28 -8.75 -15.44 6.74
N HIS A 29 -8.23 -14.25 6.41
CA HIS A 29 -8.84 -13.31 5.48
C HIS A 29 -8.68 -13.74 4.02
N ARG A 30 -9.39 -13.05 3.13
CA ARG A 30 -9.20 -13.12 1.68
C ARG A 30 -8.31 -11.96 1.26
N VAL A 31 -7.31 -12.24 0.43
CA VAL A 31 -6.31 -11.25 0.03
C VAL A 31 -6.16 -11.27 -1.48
N ALA A 32 -6.19 -10.09 -2.06
CA ALA A 32 -5.92 -9.88 -3.46
C ALA A 32 -4.56 -9.20 -3.53
N ALA A 33 -3.62 -9.84 -4.22
CA ALA A 33 -2.23 -9.42 -4.27
C ALA A 33 -1.90 -8.92 -5.67
N SER A 34 -1.55 -7.65 -5.78
CA SER A 34 -0.96 -7.07 -6.99
C SER A 34 0.56 -7.08 -6.84
N GLY A 35 1.21 -8.00 -7.54
CA GLY A 35 2.67 -8.14 -7.59
C GLY A 35 3.11 -9.00 -8.78
N LYS A 36 4.34 -8.81 -9.25
CA LYS A 36 5.05 -9.66 -10.22
C LYS A 36 4.89 -11.14 -9.86
N ASP A 37 4.94 -11.99 -10.89
CA ASP A 37 4.95 -13.44 -10.68
C ASP A 37 6.22 -13.87 -9.95
N ALA A 38 6.05 -14.30 -8.69
CA ALA A 38 7.13 -14.70 -7.82
C ALA A 38 6.83 -16.05 -7.16
N LYS A 39 7.88 -16.84 -6.94
CA LYS A 39 7.77 -18.17 -6.29
C LYS A 39 7.05 -18.10 -4.94
N ALA A 40 7.24 -17.02 -4.19
CA ALA A 40 6.57 -16.82 -2.90
C ALA A 40 5.05 -16.67 -3.06
N LEU A 41 4.57 -15.79 -3.95
CA LEU A 41 3.14 -15.64 -4.23
C LEU A 41 2.51 -16.93 -4.79
N GLN A 42 3.25 -17.69 -5.62
CA GLN A 42 2.80 -19.00 -6.09
C GLN A 42 2.64 -20.00 -4.95
N ALA A 43 3.62 -20.07 -4.04
CA ALA A 43 3.55 -20.93 -2.86
C ALA A 43 2.36 -20.57 -1.95
N LEU A 44 2.08 -19.27 -1.77
CA LEU A 44 0.91 -18.82 -1.02
C LEU A 44 -0.39 -19.19 -1.72
N ALA A 45 -0.46 -19.08 -3.04
CA ALA A 45 -1.63 -19.50 -3.82
C ALA A 45 -1.88 -21.00 -3.69
N SER A 46 -0.81 -21.83 -3.73
CA SER A 46 -0.93 -23.27 -3.47
C SER A 46 -1.39 -23.60 -2.05
N ARG A 47 -0.94 -22.83 -1.05
CA ARG A 47 -1.27 -23.05 0.37
C ARG A 47 -2.69 -22.60 0.72
N HIS A 48 -3.14 -21.45 0.19
CA HIS A 48 -4.37 -20.77 0.60
C HIS A 48 -5.51 -20.84 -0.42
N GLY A 49 -5.24 -21.35 -1.63
CA GLY A 49 -6.24 -21.59 -2.67
C GLY A 49 -7.03 -20.33 -3.02
N SER A 50 -8.36 -20.44 -3.02
CA SER A 50 -9.27 -19.35 -3.41
C SER A 50 -9.31 -18.16 -2.46
N LYS A 51 -8.59 -18.21 -1.33
CA LYS A 51 -8.41 -17.05 -0.44
C LYS A 51 -7.42 -16.03 -1.00
N LEU A 52 -6.49 -16.44 -1.87
CA LEU A 52 -5.57 -15.53 -2.54
C LEU A 52 -6.01 -15.32 -3.99
N LEU A 53 -6.36 -14.08 -4.33
CA LEU A 53 -6.56 -13.63 -5.70
C LEU A 53 -5.29 -12.93 -6.18
N ARG A 54 -4.74 -13.35 -7.32
CA ARG A 54 -3.59 -12.66 -7.91
C ARG A 54 -4.12 -11.67 -8.95
N LEU A 55 -3.69 -10.42 -8.84
CA LEU A 55 -4.15 -9.32 -9.69
C LEU A 55 -3.02 -8.76 -10.55
N PRO A 56 -3.36 -8.01 -11.63
CA PRO A 56 -2.39 -7.22 -12.37
C PRO A 56 -1.54 -6.37 -11.44
N TRP A 57 -0.26 -6.26 -11.79
CA TRP A 57 0.72 -5.64 -10.93
C TRP A 57 1.16 -4.28 -11.43
N GLN A 58 1.07 -3.93 -12.72
CA GLN A 58 1.47 -2.62 -13.30
C GLN A 58 0.42 -1.51 -13.05
N LEU A 59 0.10 -1.26 -11.79
CA LEU A 59 -0.97 -0.35 -11.36
C LEU A 59 -0.76 1.14 -11.69
N HIS A 60 0.45 1.55 -12.10
CA HIS A 60 0.67 2.90 -12.65
C HIS A 60 0.03 3.08 -14.04
N GLU A 61 -0.29 1.99 -14.73
CA GLU A 61 -1.13 1.99 -15.93
C GLU A 61 -2.60 1.90 -15.49
N GLU A 62 -3.41 2.89 -15.85
CA GLU A 62 -4.81 2.96 -15.40
C GLU A 62 -5.62 1.72 -15.82
N GLU A 63 -5.39 1.20 -17.03
CA GLU A 63 -6.06 0.01 -17.56
C GLU A 63 -5.85 -1.24 -16.69
N GLN A 64 -4.65 -1.38 -16.10
CA GLN A 64 -4.31 -2.50 -15.22
C GLN A 64 -5.04 -2.38 -13.88
N ALA A 65 -5.14 -1.16 -13.34
CA ALA A 65 -5.91 -0.91 -12.12
C ALA A 65 -7.42 -1.15 -12.33
N VAL A 66 -7.96 -0.77 -13.51
CA VAL A 66 -9.33 -1.09 -13.91
C VAL A 66 -9.53 -2.60 -14.00
N SER A 67 -8.63 -3.32 -14.67
CA SER A 67 -8.68 -4.78 -14.77
C SER A 67 -8.63 -5.46 -13.40
N ALA A 68 -7.75 -5.00 -12.50
CA ALA A 68 -7.65 -5.49 -11.13
C ALA A 68 -8.97 -5.32 -10.36
N CYS A 69 -9.59 -4.14 -10.45
CA CYS A 69 -10.87 -3.87 -9.80
C CYS A 69 -12.02 -4.70 -10.39
N LEU A 70 -12.06 -4.91 -11.71
CA LEU A 70 -13.07 -5.77 -12.34
C LEU A 70 -12.96 -7.22 -11.86
N GLN A 71 -11.74 -7.75 -11.72
CA GLN A 71 -11.51 -9.08 -11.18
C GLN A 71 -11.93 -9.19 -9.71
N LEU A 72 -11.62 -8.18 -8.89
CA LEU A 72 -12.09 -8.09 -7.50
C LEU A 72 -13.62 -8.04 -7.39
N CYS A 73 -14.25 -7.22 -8.22
CA CYS A 73 -15.70 -7.10 -8.29
C CYS A 73 -16.34 -8.44 -8.64
N HIS A 74 -15.81 -9.13 -9.66
CA HIS A 74 -16.29 -10.44 -10.07
C HIS A 74 -16.12 -11.50 -8.97
N ALA A 75 -14.96 -11.52 -8.31
CA ALA A 75 -14.65 -12.53 -7.31
C ALA A 75 -15.42 -12.34 -6.00
N TRP A 76 -15.51 -11.09 -5.50
CA TRP A 76 -15.94 -10.81 -4.13
C TRP A 76 -17.03 -9.73 -3.99
N GLY A 77 -17.26 -8.91 -5.02
CA GLY A 77 -18.32 -7.89 -5.06
C GLY A 77 -18.15 -6.68 -4.12
N ALA A 78 -17.23 -6.74 -3.16
CA ALA A 78 -16.88 -5.65 -2.26
C ALA A 78 -15.49 -5.87 -1.63
N LEU A 79 -14.95 -4.82 -1.01
CA LEU A 79 -13.62 -4.79 -0.40
C LEU A 79 -13.70 -4.19 1.01
N ASP A 80 -13.04 -4.80 1.98
CA ASP A 80 -13.06 -4.34 3.38
C ASP A 80 -11.78 -3.56 3.72
N GLY A 81 -10.71 -3.74 2.94
CA GLY A 81 -9.54 -2.89 3.05
C GLY A 81 -8.70 -2.81 1.79
N LEU A 82 -8.14 -1.63 1.53
CA LEU A 82 -7.11 -1.38 0.53
C LEU A 82 -5.82 -1.02 1.26
N ILE A 83 -4.75 -1.77 1.00
CA ILE A 83 -3.41 -1.48 1.51
C ILE A 83 -2.54 -1.04 0.33
N ILE A 84 -2.26 0.26 0.28
CA ILE A 84 -1.38 0.87 -0.71
C ILE A 84 0.03 0.81 -0.12
N ASN A 85 0.84 -0.16 -0.53
CA ASN A 85 2.24 -0.26 -0.12
C ASN A 85 3.12 0.49 -1.14
N ALA A 86 3.31 1.80 -0.92
CA ALA A 86 4.09 2.66 -1.80
C ALA A 86 5.59 2.60 -1.46
N GLY A 87 6.43 2.57 -2.50
CA GLY A 87 7.88 2.44 -2.36
C GLY A 87 8.44 1.12 -2.88
N THR A 88 7.62 0.29 -3.51
CA THR A 88 8.07 -0.88 -4.27
C THR A 88 8.52 -0.49 -5.67
N CYS A 89 9.58 -1.14 -6.16
CA CYS A 89 10.14 -0.90 -7.50
C CYS A 89 9.75 -1.98 -8.50
N ASP A 90 8.67 -2.72 -8.22
CA ASP A 90 8.24 -3.83 -9.07
C ASP A 90 7.91 -3.34 -10.49
N TYR A 91 7.49 -2.08 -10.63
CA TYR A 91 7.01 -1.34 -11.82
C TYR A 91 8.06 -0.87 -12.81
N LEU A 92 9.35 -0.91 -12.45
CA LEU A 92 10.40 -0.38 -13.31
C LEU A 92 10.77 -1.35 -14.43
N ALA A 93 11.05 -0.79 -15.60
CA ALA A 93 11.74 -1.48 -16.66
C ALA A 93 13.22 -1.64 -16.31
N ASP A 94 13.86 -2.71 -16.77
CA ASP A 94 15.25 -3.04 -16.44
C ASP A 94 16.26 -2.05 -17.07
N ASP A 95 15.81 -1.18 -17.98
CA ASP A 95 16.62 -0.24 -18.76
C ASP A 95 16.46 1.23 -18.35
N VAL A 96 15.81 1.52 -17.22
CA VAL A 96 15.69 2.90 -16.71
C VAL A 96 17.07 3.44 -16.30
N PRO A 97 17.51 4.60 -16.82
CA PRO A 97 18.77 5.23 -16.43
C PRO A 97 18.84 5.52 -14.93
N ASP A 98 20.02 5.34 -14.33
CA ASP A 98 20.24 5.56 -12.89
C ASP A 98 19.84 6.98 -12.44
N ASP A 99 20.01 7.99 -13.32
CA ASP A 99 19.69 9.39 -13.06
C ASP A 99 18.19 9.71 -13.13
N GLU A 100 17.40 8.88 -13.81
CA GLU A 100 15.93 9.01 -13.91
C GLU A 100 15.19 8.05 -12.97
N LEU A 101 15.87 7.00 -12.51
CA LEU A 101 15.31 5.89 -11.73
C LEU A 101 14.45 6.36 -10.55
N PHE A 102 14.97 7.31 -9.78
CA PHE A 102 14.26 7.83 -8.62
C PHE A 102 12.93 8.48 -9.02
N GLU A 103 12.95 9.42 -9.96
CA GLU A 103 11.75 10.13 -10.41
C GLU A 103 10.71 9.18 -11.01
N THR A 104 11.15 8.19 -11.79
CA THR A 104 10.26 7.15 -12.33
C THR A 104 9.61 6.32 -11.22
N ILE A 105 10.35 5.93 -10.19
CA ILE A 105 9.79 5.20 -9.03
C ILE A 105 8.71 6.03 -8.37
N VAL A 106 9.00 7.29 -8.09
CA VAL A 106 8.08 8.08 -7.29
C VAL A 106 6.84 8.50 -8.09
N SER A 107 6.97 8.85 -9.37
CA SER A 107 5.82 9.11 -10.25
C SER A 107 4.96 7.85 -10.47
N SER A 108 5.59 6.68 -10.67
CA SER A 108 4.88 5.40 -10.83
C SER A 108 4.11 5.02 -9.56
N ASN A 109 4.72 5.22 -8.38
CA ASN A 109 4.02 5.01 -7.11
C ASN A 109 2.82 5.95 -6.99
N GLN A 110 2.98 7.25 -7.24
CA GLN A 110 1.89 8.25 -7.22
C GLN A 110 0.69 7.78 -8.05
N LEU A 111 0.91 7.50 -9.34
CA LEU A 111 -0.13 7.04 -10.26
C LEU A 111 -0.78 5.73 -9.78
N ALA A 112 0.03 4.77 -9.31
CA ALA A 112 -0.49 3.51 -8.82
C ALA A 112 -1.43 3.69 -7.61
N GLY A 113 -1.06 4.54 -6.66
CA GLY A 113 -1.90 4.87 -5.51
C GLY A 113 -3.22 5.53 -5.91
N GLU A 114 -3.15 6.53 -6.79
CA GLU A 114 -4.31 7.26 -7.32
C GLU A 114 -5.28 6.35 -8.06
N HIS A 115 -4.77 5.55 -9.00
CA HIS A 115 -5.57 4.60 -9.75
C HIS A 115 -6.20 3.56 -8.82
N CYS A 116 -5.44 2.96 -7.91
CA CYS A 116 -5.96 1.90 -7.03
C CYS A 116 -7.06 2.43 -6.11
N LEU A 117 -6.83 3.57 -5.45
CA LEU A 117 -7.84 4.15 -4.56
C LEU A 117 -9.11 4.48 -5.34
N THR A 118 -8.99 5.27 -6.41
CA THR A 118 -10.14 5.71 -7.23
C THR A 118 -10.95 4.54 -7.75
N LYS A 119 -10.29 3.49 -8.28
CA LYS A 119 -11.00 2.31 -8.80
C LYS A 119 -11.57 1.44 -7.67
N ALA A 120 -10.98 1.40 -6.48
CA ALA A 120 -11.47 0.61 -5.36
C ALA A 120 -12.68 1.24 -4.63
N LEU A 121 -12.90 2.56 -4.72
CA LEU A 121 -13.98 3.26 -4.00
C LEU A 121 -15.36 2.57 -4.10
N PRO A 122 -15.84 2.12 -5.28
CA PRO A 122 -17.15 1.47 -5.37
C PRO A 122 -17.23 0.12 -4.65
N LEU A 123 -16.10 -0.58 -4.48
CA LEU A 123 -16.02 -1.84 -3.73
C LEU A 123 -15.87 -1.59 -2.24
N LEU A 124 -15.08 -0.58 -1.84
CA LEU A 124 -14.90 -0.15 -0.45
C LEU A 124 -16.22 0.36 0.15
N ALA A 125 -17.02 1.10 -0.62
CA ALA A 125 -18.34 1.57 -0.18
C ALA A 125 -19.34 0.43 0.12
N LYS A 126 -19.08 -0.78 -0.36
CA LYS A 126 -19.87 -2.00 -0.08
C LYS A 126 -19.19 -2.90 0.96
N GLY A 127 -18.03 -2.49 1.46
CA GLY A 127 -17.22 -3.23 2.43
C GLY A 127 -17.78 -3.14 3.84
N ASP A 128 -17.38 -4.10 4.67
CA ASP A 128 -17.59 -4.04 6.10
C ASP A 128 -16.39 -3.36 6.79
N ALA A 129 -16.71 -2.33 7.57
CA ALA A 129 -15.74 -1.54 8.30
C ALA A 129 -14.58 -1.04 7.40
N ALA A 130 -14.91 -0.60 6.17
CA ALA A 130 -13.97 -0.33 5.10
C ALA A 130 -12.84 0.64 5.50
N GLN A 131 -11.61 0.34 5.07
CA GLN A 131 -10.44 1.14 5.42
C GLN A 131 -9.36 1.14 4.33
N VAL A 132 -8.73 2.29 4.13
CA VAL A 132 -7.51 2.44 3.33
C VAL A 132 -6.34 2.60 4.29
N MET A 133 -5.30 1.80 4.11
CA MET A 133 -4.00 1.99 4.78
C MET A 133 -2.95 2.24 3.72
N ALA A 134 -2.39 3.44 3.69
CA ALA A 134 -1.34 3.80 2.75
C ALA A 134 -0.01 3.86 3.48
N ILE A 135 0.94 3.05 3.03
CA ILE A 135 2.24 2.86 3.68
C ILE A 135 3.33 3.43 2.80
N PHE A 136 4.11 4.35 3.38
CA PHE A 136 5.15 5.09 2.70
C PHE A 136 6.49 4.89 3.38
N ASN A 137 7.53 4.72 2.58
CA ASN A 137 8.90 4.90 3.03
C ASN A 137 9.31 6.39 2.97
N ARG A 138 10.51 6.73 3.47
CA ARG A 138 11.01 8.12 3.51
C ARG A 138 11.08 8.80 2.15
N TYR A 139 11.34 8.06 1.09
CA TYR A 139 11.44 8.62 -0.26
C TYR A 139 10.07 8.95 -0.85
N SER A 140 9.14 7.99 -0.80
CA SER A 140 7.74 8.18 -1.23
C SER A 140 7.00 9.19 -0.35
N ALA A 141 7.31 9.27 0.95
CA ALA A 141 6.68 10.21 1.87
C ALA A 141 7.13 11.67 1.67
N LEU A 142 8.39 11.86 1.29
CA LEU A 142 9.00 13.18 1.05
C LEU A 142 9.06 13.54 -0.43
N GLN A 143 8.34 12.80 -1.28
CA GLN A 143 8.29 13.06 -2.71
C GLN A 143 7.85 14.50 -2.98
N LEU A 144 8.64 15.16 -3.83
CA LEU A 144 8.33 16.41 -4.51
C LEU A 144 8.92 16.28 -5.92
N TYR A 145 8.21 16.72 -6.97
CA TYR A 145 8.77 16.72 -8.32
C TYR A 145 10.01 17.62 -8.45
N ALA A 146 10.17 18.63 -7.58
CA ALA A 146 11.41 19.37 -7.45
C ALA A 146 11.64 19.86 -6.00
N PRO A 147 12.90 19.97 -5.53
CA PRO A 147 13.24 20.31 -4.14
C PRO A 147 12.70 21.66 -3.64
N THR A 148 12.39 22.58 -4.57
CA THR A 148 11.91 23.94 -4.27
C THR A 148 10.39 24.06 -4.34
N GLN A 149 9.68 22.99 -4.73
CA GLN A 149 8.21 23.02 -4.80
C GLN A 149 7.58 22.91 -3.42
N VAL A 150 6.39 23.49 -3.29
CA VAL A 150 5.54 23.29 -2.12
C VAL A 150 4.99 21.87 -2.13
N THR A 151 4.84 21.28 -0.94
CA THR A 151 4.13 20.02 -0.77
C THR A 151 2.64 20.24 -1.02
N ALA A 152 2.07 19.51 -1.97
CA ALA A 152 0.65 19.56 -2.33
C ALA A 152 0.21 18.18 -2.85
N GLY A 153 -1.10 17.89 -2.90
CA GLY A 153 -1.58 16.58 -3.33
C GLY A 153 -1.04 16.12 -4.70
N TRP A 154 -0.97 17.03 -5.67
CA TRP A 154 -0.49 16.69 -7.03
C TRP A 154 0.97 16.26 -7.10
N ASN A 155 1.81 16.52 -6.08
CA ASN A 155 3.23 16.13 -6.07
C ASN A 155 3.68 15.32 -4.84
N ASN A 156 2.76 14.98 -3.96
CA ASN A 156 3.04 14.25 -2.73
C ASN A 156 1.85 13.36 -2.35
N MET A 157 1.99 12.05 -2.55
CA MET A 157 0.90 11.10 -2.28
C MET A 157 0.37 11.15 -0.84
N PRO A 158 1.22 11.21 0.22
CA PRO A 158 0.69 11.34 1.58
C PRO A 158 -0.18 12.58 1.75
N GLN A 159 0.21 13.71 1.16
CA GLN A 159 -0.59 14.93 1.19
C GLN A 159 -1.88 14.77 0.39
N TRP A 160 -1.84 14.16 -0.79
CA TRP A 160 -3.02 13.87 -1.59
C TRP A 160 -4.03 13.02 -0.81
N LEU A 161 -3.58 11.91 -0.22
CA LEU A 161 -4.45 11.06 0.60
C LEU A 161 -5.04 11.82 1.79
N ARG A 162 -4.28 12.72 2.42
CA ARG A 162 -4.82 13.57 3.49
C ARG A 162 -5.92 14.51 2.97
N GLU A 163 -5.80 15.01 1.75
CA GLU A 163 -6.83 15.82 1.08
C GLU A 163 -8.07 14.98 0.74
N GLU A 164 -7.91 13.69 0.40
CA GLU A 164 -9.01 12.74 0.15
C GLU A 164 -9.75 12.31 1.42
N ARG A 165 -9.25 12.64 2.62
CA ARG A 165 -9.77 12.13 3.89
C ARG A 165 -11.24 12.48 4.10
N ASP A 166 -11.63 13.73 3.86
CA ASP A 166 -13.01 14.18 4.07
C ASP A 166 -13.98 13.43 3.14
N GLU A 167 -13.60 13.22 1.87
CA GLU A 167 -14.40 12.44 0.92
C GLU A 167 -14.52 10.96 1.34
N LEU A 168 -13.43 10.36 1.83
CA LEU A 168 -13.45 8.98 2.32
C LEU A 168 -14.31 8.83 3.57
N ASP A 169 -14.24 9.78 4.50
CA ASP A 169 -15.03 9.80 5.72
C ASP A 169 -16.53 9.98 5.41
N GLU A 170 -16.91 10.83 4.46
CA GLU A 170 -18.30 10.95 3.97
C GLU A 170 -18.86 9.64 3.40
N ARG A 171 -17.97 8.80 2.83
CA ARG A 171 -18.29 7.47 2.30
C ARG A 171 -18.22 6.37 3.37
N GLY A 172 -17.86 6.70 4.61
CA GLY A 172 -17.69 5.74 5.71
C GLY A 172 -16.44 4.87 5.60
N ILE A 173 -15.43 5.31 4.84
CA ILE A 173 -14.16 4.61 4.61
C ILE A 173 -13.09 5.27 5.46
N ALA A 174 -12.52 4.56 6.44
CA ALA A 174 -11.45 5.12 7.26
C ALA A 174 -10.13 5.21 6.46
N LEU A 175 -9.32 6.25 6.71
CA LEU A 175 -7.98 6.38 6.13
C LEU A 175 -6.90 6.39 7.21
N THR A 176 -5.91 5.51 7.05
CA THR A 176 -4.67 5.50 7.85
C THR A 176 -3.48 5.77 6.93
N VAL A 177 -2.79 6.89 7.15
CA VAL A 177 -1.52 7.19 6.48
C VAL A 177 -0.38 6.74 7.38
N VAL A 178 0.44 5.80 6.90
CA VAL A 178 1.64 5.31 7.57
C VAL A 178 2.84 5.93 6.87
N ALA A 179 3.52 6.84 7.54
CA ALA A 179 4.67 7.55 6.98
C ALA A 179 5.75 7.76 8.04
N PRO A 180 7.03 7.91 7.66
CA PRO A 180 8.05 8.32 8.59
C PRO A 180 7.76 9.71 9.14
N GLN A 181 8.33 10.00 10.30
CA GLN A 181 8.25 11.29 10.95
C GLN A 181 8.92 12.35 10.06
N SER A 182 8.18 13.40 9.73
CA SER A 182 8.77 14.58 9.12
C SER A 182 9.62 15.33 10.15
N LEU A 183 10.84 15.71 9.77
CA LEU A 183 11.73 16.51 10.61
C LEU A 183 11.17 17.91 10.93
N LYS A 184 10.22 18.41 10.12
CA LYS A 184 9.70 19.78 10.23
C LYS A 184 8.31 19.87 10.90
N VAL A 185 7.50 18.81 10.81
CA VAL A 185 6.15 18.79 11.39
C VAL A 185 5.92 17.42 12.02
N PRO A 186 5.80 17.33 13.36
CA PRO A 186 5.48 16.07 14.01
C PRO A 186 4.08 15.61 13.58
N VAL A 187 4.01 14.51 12.83
CA VAL A 187 2.76 13.88 12.36
C VAL A 187 1.99 13.27 13.55
N THR A 188 2.71 12.86 14.59
CA THR A 188 2.16 12.41 15.87
C THR A 188 2.94 13.04 17.03
N ALA A 189 2.30 13.15 18.20
CA ALA A 189 2.94 13.72 19.40
C ALA A 189 4.04 12.83 20.00
N VAL A 190 4.11 11.55 19.58
CA VAL A 190 5.07 10.57 20.06
C VAL A 190 6.22 10.46 19.07
N HIS A 191 7.45 10.73 19.53
CA HIS A 191 8.65 10.45 18.73
C HIS A 191 8.83 8.93 18.61
N ALA A 192 8.64 8.40 17.40
CA ALA A 192 9.00 7.02 17.10
C ALA A 192 10.53 6.93 17.01
N ARG A 193 11.11 5.90 17.64
CA ARG A 193 12.53 5.59 17.46
C ARG A 193 12.64 4.66 16.25
N PRO A 194 13.60 4.89 15.33
CA PRO A 194 13.85 3.93 14.26
C PRO A 194 14.15 2.53 14.81
N GLU A 195 13.49 1.52 14.26
CA GLU A 195 13.68 0.12 14.66
C GLU A 195 14.20 -0.73 13.50
N ASN A 196 14.78 -1.89 13.85
CA ASN A 196 15.21 -2.91 12.88
C ASN A 196 14.00 -3.77 12.48
N TRP A 197 13.06 -3.16 11.77
CA TRP A 197 11.89 -3.86 11.26
C TRP A 197 12.28 -4.90 10.21
N THR A 198 11.88 -6.15 10.43
CA THR A 198 11.74 -7.13 9.35
C THR A 198 10.38 -6.97 8.69
N PRO A 199 10.22 -7.41 7.42
CA PRO A 199 8.91 -7.43 6.75
C PRO A 199 7.79 -8.02 7.61
N GLN A 200 8.04 -9.17 8.26
CA GLN A 200 7.07 -9.86 9.09
C GLN A 200 6.72 -9.06 10.35
N SER A 201 7.72 -8.51 11.05
CA SER A 201 7.46 -7.72 12.27
C SER A 201 6.69 -6.43 11.98
N ALA A 202 7.02 -5.73 10.88
CA ALA A 202 6.30 -4.54 10.45
C ALA A 202 4.87 -4.87 10.02
N ALA A 203 4.67 -5.92 9.21
CA ALA A 203 3.33 -6.37 8.81
C ALA A 203 2.45 -6.69 10.03
N ALA A 204 2.98 -7.46 10.99
CA ALA A 204 2.26 -7.82 12.20
C ALA A 204 1.84 -6.60 13.03
N GLU A 205 2.74 -5.63 13.24
CA GLU A 205 2.40 -4.41 14.00
C GLU A 205 1.39 -3.53 13.24
N LEU A 206 1.55 -3.35 11.93
CA LEU A 206 0.61 -2.58 11.11
C LEU A 206 -0.79 -3.20 11.14
N LEU A 207 -0.91 -4.51 10.97
CA LEU A 207 -2.19 -5.21 10.98
C LEU A 207 -2.83 -5.27 12.37
N LYS A 208 -2.02 -5.29 13.44
CA LYS A 208 -2.50 -5.14 14.81
C LYS A 208 -3.07 -3.74 15.08
N ARG A 209 -2.49 -2.69 14.47
CA ARG A 209 -2.95 -1.29 14.57
C ARG A 209 -4.10 -0.97 13.61
N LEU A 210 -4.26 -1.72 12.52
CA LEU A 210 -5.29 -1.49 11.50
C LEU A 210 -6.70 -1.27 12.10
N PRO A 211 -7.22 -2.10 13.04
CA PRO A 211 -8.55 -1.91 13.62
C PRO A 211 -8.71 -0.64 14.47
N LEU A 212 -7.61 -0.01 14.90
CA LEU A 212 -7.63 1.22 15.68
C LEU A 212 -7.99 2.44 14.82
N ARG A 213 -7.88 2.32 13.49
CA ARG A 213 -8.25 3.37 12.51
C ARG A 213 -7.60 4.71 12.81
N GLU A 214 -6.34 4.67 13.20
CA GLU A 214 -5.59 5.90 13.45
C GLU A 214 -5.43 6.67 12.15
N PRO A 215 -5.67 8.00 12.14
CA PRO A 215 -5.56 8.79 10.93
C PRO A 215 -4.12 8.81 10.41
N GLU A 216 -3.15 8.80 11.32
CA GLU A 216 -1.73 8.80 11.03
C GLU A 216 -1.01 7.77 11.92
N LEU A 217 -0.05 7.05 11.32
CA LEU A 217 0.86 6.14 12.00
C LEU A 217 2.28 6.46 11.59
N VAL A 218 3.20 6.36 12.54
CA VAL A 218 4.63 6.54 12.27
C VAL A 218 5.32 5.19 12.28
N LEU A 219 5.97 4.85 11.17
CA LEU A 219 6.83 3.68 11.04
C LEU A 219 8.25 4.15 10.68
N GLU A 220 9.11 4.25 11.69
CA GLU A 220 10.52 4.61 11.50
C GLU A 220 11.39 3.37 11.33
N VAL A 221 12.15 3.33 10.24
CA VAL A 221 12.88 2.14 9.80
C VAL A 221 14.38 2.44 9.75
N LEU A 222 15.19 1.59 10.38
CA LEU A 222 16.66 1.73 10.35
C LEU A 222 17.26 1.35 8.99
N ASP A 223 16.69 0.36 8.31
CA ASP A 223 17.13 -0.09 6.98
C ASP A 223 15.93 -0.22 6.03
N LEU A 224 15.82 0.72 5.09
CA LEU A 224 14.75 0.72 4.09
C LEU A 224 14.80 -0.49 3.17
N SER A 225 16.01 -0.99 2.86
CA SER A 225 16.19 -2.11 1.92
C SER A 225 15.66 -3.44 2.47
N SER A 226 15.54 -3.54 3.80
CA SER A 226 14.94 -4.69 4.46
C SER A 226 13.42 -4.79 4.22
N LEU A 227 12.70 -3.67 4.15
CA LEU A 227 11.25 -3.65 3.94
C LEU A 227 10.84 -3.47 2.47
N TRP A 228 11.61 -2.69 1.71
CA TRP A 228 11.40 -2.42 0.27
C TRP A 228 12.68 -2.71 -0.51
N PRO A 229 13.03 -3.98 -0.73
CA PRO A 229 14.22 -4.32 -1.52
C PRO A 229 14.03 -3.87 -2.96
N LEU A 230 15.07 -3.22 -3.51
CA LEU A 230 15.12 -2.93 -4.94
C LEU A 230 15.29 -4.24 -5.71
N SER A 231 14.46 -4.42 -6.74
CA SER A 231 14.70 -5.45 -7.75
C SER A 231 16.06 -5.15 -8.38
N ARG A 232 16.99 -6.11 -8.35
CA ARG A 232 18.22 -6.04 -9.13
C ARG A 232 18.00 -6.60 -10.52
#